data_AF-A0AA42WVS1-F1
#
_entry.id   AF-A0AA42WVS1-F1
#
_cell.length_a   1.000
_cell.length_b   1.000
_cell.length_c   1.000
_cell.angle_alpha   90.00
_cell.angle_beta   90.00
_cell.angle_gamma   90.00
#
_symmetry.space_group_name_H-M   'P 1'
#
loop_
_entity.id
_entity.type
_entity.pdbx_description
1 polymer ?
#
loop_
_entity_poly.entity_id
_entity_poly.type
_entity_poly.pdbx_seq_one_letter_code
_entity_poly.pdbx_strand_id
1 'polypeptide(L)'
;MDALSFKNALRNAKPAAEAFATIGLSKDEVIDISSSFEMFDRTMAQSNNLPDPTLRDLFARYDASNTEIGMVRFRDLPEPAQNGFIIGDVEADYLTLETPSGELVVRDHADPDHLIWKCARNGASLLAALSIAGEYLGACMIVDQAGTAFQQEALKDCVKVAGGRTYGRFYEMLLGVG
;
A
#
# COMPACT_ATOMS: atom_id res chain seq x y z
N MET A 1 1.32 -11.57 -5.36
CA MET A 1 -0.14 -11.39 -5.35
C MET A 1 -0.54 -10.68 -6.64
N ASP A 2 -1.66 -11.06 -7.27
CA ASP A 2 -2.21 -10.33 -8.42
C ASP A 2 -3.13 -9.16 -7.99
N ALA A 3 -3.52 -8.31 -8.93
CA ALA A 3 -4.30 -7.10 -8.63
C ALA A 3 -5.72 -7.38 -8.11
N LEU A 4 -6.39 -8.44 -8.59
CA LEU A 4 -7.73 -8.81 -8.11
C LEU A 4 -7.67 -9.33 -6.67
N SER A 5 -6.68 -10.18 -6.39
CA SER A 5 -6.40 -10.68 -5.04
C SER A 5 -6.11 -9.53 -4.08
N PHE A 6 -5.33 -8.53 -4.51
CA PHE A 6 -5.03 -7.34 -3.72
C PHE A 6 -6.28 -6.52 -3.40
N LYS A 7 -7.08 -6.17 -4.41
CA LYS A 7 -8.36 -5.47 -4.24
C LYS A 7 -9.27 -6.18 -3.24
N ASN A 8 -9.41 -7.51 -3.37
CA ASN A 8 -10.24 -8.29 -2.46
C ASN A 8 -9.69 -8.32 -1.04
N ALA A 9 -8.37 -8.41 -0.87
CA ALA A 9 -7.72 -8.40 0.43
C ALA A 9 -7.93 -7.06 1.15
N LEU A 10 -7.78 -5.93 0.46
CA LEU A 10 -8.06 -4.61 1.04
C LEU A 10 -9.51 -4.47 1.46
N ARG A 11 -10.46 -4.87 0.60
CA ARG A 11 -11.88 -4.85 0.96
C ARG A 11 -12.18 -5.68 2.21
N ASN A 12 -11.50 -6.81 2.39
CA ASN A 12 -11.69 -7.67 3.55
C ASN A 12 -11.02 -7.13 4.82
N ALA A 13 -9.96 -6.32 4.67
CA ALA A 13 -9.30 -5.64 5.78
C ALA A 13 -10.12 -4.45 6.32
N LYS A 14 -11.10 -3.97 5.55
CA LYS A 14 -11.99 -2.88 5.96
C LYS A 14 -12.75 -3.23 7.25
N PRO A 15 -12.64 -2.44 8.33
CA PRO A 15 -13.43 -2.66 9.53
C PRO A 15 -14.93 -2.51 9.25
N ALA A 16 -15.75 -3.26 9.99
CA ALA A 16 -17.20 -3.14 9.90
C ALA A 16 -17.66 -1.74 10.31
N ALA A 17 -18.64 -1.16 9.60
CA ALA A 17 -19.13 0.19 9.87
C ALA A 17 -19.64 0.34 11.31
N GLU A 18 -20.24 -0.71 11.86
CA GLU A 18 -20.74 -0.77 13.23
C GLU A 18 -19.63 -0.68 14.28
N ALA A 19 -18.41 -1.14 13.94
CA ALA A 19 -17.28 -1.08 14.86
C ALA A 19 -16.85 0.38 15.11
N PHE A 20 -16.95 1.25 14.10
CA PHE A 20 -16.61 2.67 14.23
C PHE A 20 -17.57 3.45 15.13
N ALA A 21 -18.82 3.03 15.24
CA ALA A 21 -19.78 3.63 16.16
C ALA A 21 -19.32 3.52 17.62
N THR A 22 -18.52 2.51 17.95
CA THR A 22 -18.02 2.28 19.32
C THR A 22 -16.88 3.22 19.71
N ILE A 23 -16.18 3.81 18.73
CA ILE A 23 -15.07 4.74 18.94
C ILE A 23 -15.43 6.20 18.63
N GLY A 24 -16.71 6.47 18.35
CA GLY A 24 -17.25 7.83 18.29
C GLY A 24 -17.02 8.57 16.96
N LEU A 25 -16.68 7.87 15.88
CA LEU A 25 -16.54 8.49 14.56
C LEU A 25 -17.89 8.94 13.99
N SER A 26 -17.88 10.08 13.30
CA SER A 26 -19.01 10.57 12.53
C SER A 26 -19.25 9.70 11.29
N LYS A 27 -20.44 9.82 10.70
CA LYS A 27 -20.79 9.08 9.48
C LYS A 27 -19.87 9.44 8.30
N ASP A 28 -19.48 10.71 8.20
CA ASP A 28 -18.63 11.20 7.12
C ASP A 28 -17.22 10.61 7.26
N GLU A 29 -16.65 10.61 8.47
CA GLU A 29 -15.35 9.96 8.75
C GLU A 29 -15.39 8.46 8.46
N VAL A 30 -16.48 7.76 8.78
CA VAL A 30 -16.64 6.34 8.46
C VAL A 30 -16.69 6.10 6.95
N ILE A 31 -17.35 6.98 6.19
CA ILE A 31 -17.40 6.89 4.72
C ILE A 31 -16.00 7.11 4.16
N ASP A 32 -15.28 8.13 4.62
CA ASP A 32 -13.94 8.46 4.15
C ASP A 32 -12.97 7.29 4.42
N ILE A 33 -12.93 6.77 5.65
CA ILE A 33 -12.11 5.59 5.99
C ILE A 33 -12.53 4.38 5.18
N SER A 34 -13.83 4.11 5.06
CA SER A 34 -14.31 2.94 4.31
C SER A 34 -13.89 3.00 2.83
N SER A 35 -13.87 4.20 2.25
CA SER A 35 -13.48 4.40 0.86
C SER A 35 -12.00 4.11 0.62
N SER A 36 -11.14 4.26 1.65
CA SER A 36 -9.70 4.03 1.51
C SER A 36 -9.32 2.56 1.35
N PHE A 37 -10.21 1.64 1.72
CA PHE A 37 -10.05 0.20 1.53
C PHE A 37 -10.68 -0.31 0.23
N GLU A 38 -11.29 0.57 -0.57
CA GLU A 38 -12.00 0.21 -1.79
C GLU A 38 -11.23 0.63 -3.03
N MET A 39 -11.23 -0.29 -4.01
CA MET A 39 -10.76 -0.03 -5.36
C MET A 39 -11.90 -0.31 -6.33
N PHE A 40 -12.33 0.71 -7.07
CA PHE A 40 -13.42 0.56 -8.03
C PHE A 40 -12.90 0.01 -9.36
N ASP A 41 -13.72 -0.80 -10.03
CA ASP A 41 -13.40 -1.22 -11.40
C ASP A 41 -13.52 0.00 -12.31
N ARG A 42 -12.52 0.19 -13.18
CA ARG A 42 -12.63 1.22 -14.21
C ARG A 42 -13.66 0.79 -15.25
N THR A 43 -14.49 1.73 -15.68
CA THR A 43 -15.44 1.52 -16.78
C THR A 43 -14.72 1.21 -18.10
N MET A 44 -13.53 1.78 -18.28
CA MET A 44 -12.64 1.52 -19.41
C MET A 44 -11.23 1.28 -18.89
N ALA A 45 -10.60 0.21 -19.39
CA ALA A 45 -9.23 -0.09 -19.03
C ALA A 45 -8.29 1.03 -19.48
N GLN A 46 -7.40 1.46 -18.58
CA GLN A 46 -6.42 2.49 -18.87
C GLN A 46 -5.13 1.88 -19.41
N SER A 47 -4.62 2.46 -20.50
CA SER A 47 -3.29 2.12 -21.00
C SER A 47 -2.23 2.68 -20.07
N ASN A 48 -1.23 1.87 -19.73
CA ASN A 48 -0.03 2.34 -19.04
C ASN A 48 1.18 1.51 -19.47
N ASN A 49 2.37 2.11 -19.31
CA ASN A 49 3.64 1.54 -19.79
C ASN A 49 4.47 0.92 -18.67
N LEU A 50 3.84 0.55 -17.55
CA LEU A 50 4.58 -0.08 -16.45
C LEU A 50 5.20 -1.41 -16.91
N PRO A 51 6.50 -1.63 -16.64
CA PRO A 51 7.15 -2.89 -16.98
C PRO A 51 6.74 -4.04 -16.05
N ASP A 52 6.30 -3.73 -14.82
CA ASP A 52 5.77 -4.72 -13.89
C ASP A 52 4.33 -5.13 -14.31
N PRO A 53 4.09 -6.41 -14.66
CA PRO A 53 2.80 -6.82 -15.18
C PRO A 53 1.67 -6.77 -14.14
N THR A 54 2.00 -6.91 -12.85
CA THR A 54 1.01 -6.87 -11.76
C THR A 54 0.55 -5.44 -11.52
N LEU A 55 1.47 -4.48 -11.45
CA LEU A 55 1.12 -3.07 -11.30
C LEU A 55 0.45 -2.55 -12.57
N ARG A 56 0.93 -2.93 -13.75
CA ARG A 56 0.28 -2.58 -15.01
C ARG A 56 -1.19 -2.99 -15.02
N ASP A 57 -1.47 -4.22 -14.58
CA ASP A 57 -2.84 -4.75 -14.48
C ASP A 57 -3.67 -4.02 -13.42
N LEU A 58 -3.08 -3.69 -12.27
CA LEU A 58 -3.72 -2.91 -11.21
C LEU A 58 -4.21 -1.55 -11.74
N PHE A 59 -3.30 -0.74 -12.28
CA PHE A 59 -3.62 0.60 -12.78
C PHE A 59 -4.48 0.59 -14.04
N ALA A 60 -4.43 -0.49 -14.83
CA ALA A 60 -5.29 -0.63 -16.00
C ALA A 60 -6.75 -0.90 -15.63
N ARG A 61 -7.01 -1.79 -14.65
CA ARG A 61 -8.35 -2.28 -14.36
C ARG A 61 -9.04 -1.58 -13.19
N TYR A 62 -8.27 -1.03 -12.26
CA TYR A 62 -8.80 -0.48 -11.02
C TYR A 62 -8.42 0.98 -10.84
N ASP A 63 -9.34 1.73 -10.25
CA ASP A 63 -9.10 3.06 -9.73
C ASP A 63 -8.63 2.94 -8.28
N ALA A 64 -7.37 3.26 -8.05
CA ALA A 64 -6.70 3.19 -6.76
C ALA A 64 -6.48 4.59 -6.14
N SER A 65 -7.02 5.65 -6.76
CA SER A 65 -6.75 7.05 -6.37
C SER A 65 -7.18 7.41 -4.95
N ASN A 66 -8.18 6.71 -4.42
CA ASN A 66 -8.64 6.87 -3.04
C ASN A 66 -8.02 5.84 -2.08
N THR A 67 -7.24 4.88 -2.58
CA THR A 67 -6.71 3.81 -1.73
C THR A 67 -5.54 4.31 -0.88
N GLU A 68 -5.70 4.18 0.44
CA GLU A 68 -4.69 4.54 1.44
C GLU A 68 -4.49 3.41 2.44
N ILE A 69 -3.24 3.00 2.64
CA ILE A 69 -2.84 1.94 3.56
C ILE A 69 -1.79 2.51 4.50
N GLY A 70 -2.23 2.94 5.68
CA GLY A 70 -1.40 3.74 6.57
C GLY A 70 -1.01 5.04 5.88
N MET A 71 0.26 5.21 5.56
CA MET A 71 0.76 6.39 4.86
C MET A 71 1.01 6.17 3.36
N VAL A 72 0.71 4.98 2.83
CA VAL A 72 0.91 4.64 1.43
C VAL A 72 -0.35 4.96 0.64
N ARG A 73 -0.23 5.85 -0.34
CA ARG A 73 -1.31 6.22 -1.28
C ARG A 73 -0.93 5.80 -2.69
N PHE A 74 -1.87 5.23 -3.43
CA PHE A 74 -1.67 5.03 -4.87
C PHE A 74 -2.12 6.26 -5.65
N ARG A 75 -1.43 6.57 -6.75
CA ARG A 75 -1.91 7.58 -7.70
C ARG A 75 -3.03 7.01 -8.56
N ASP A 76 -3.78 7.87 -9.23
CA ASP A 76 -4.74 7.42 -10.26
C ASP A 76 -4.01 6.66 -11.38
N LEU A 77 -2.92 7.24 -11.89
CA LEU A 77 -2.10 6.64 -12.93
C LEU A 77 -0.60 6.75 -12.59
N PRO A 78 0.22 5.79 -13.05
CA PRO A 78 1.66 5.87 -12.89
C PRO A 78 2.26 6.98 -13.76
N GLU A 79 3.22 7.71 -13.21
CA GLU A 79 3.90 8.82 -13.87
C GLU A 79 5.36 8.45 -14.20
N PRO A 80 5.86 8.70 -15.41
CA PRO A 80 7.27 8.50 -15.72
C PRO A 80 8.18 9.37 -14.85
N ALA A 81 9.28 8.79 -14.38
CA ALA A 81 10.35 9.46 -13.65
C ALA A 81 11.72 9.02 -14.18
N GLN A 82 12.78 9.76 -13.81
CA GLN A 82 14.13 9.56 -14.33
C GLN A 82 14.63 8.11 -14.26
N ASN A 83 14.31 7.40 -13.18
CA ASN A 83 14.76 6.01 -12.94
C ASN A 83 13.60 4.98 -12.91
N GLY A 84 12.43 5.36 -13.42
CA GLY A 84 11.30 4.44 -13.54
C GLY A 84 9.94 5.13 -13.53
N PHE A 85 9.05 4.71 -12.63
CA PHE A 85 7.68 5.23 -12.56
C PHE A 85 7.27 5.53 -11.13
N ILE A 86 6.73 6.71 -10.88
CA ILE A 86 6.04 7.02 -9.64
C ILE A 86 4.67 6.37 -9.71
N ILE A 87 4.34 5.51 -8.75
CA ILE A 87 3.09 4.77 -8.70
C ILE A 87 2.19 5.21 -7.53
N GLY A 88 2.74 6.01 -6.63
CA GLY A 88 2.12 6.35 -5.36
C GLY A 88 3.00 7.27 -4.55
N ASP A 89 2.56 7.52 -3.33
CA ASP A 89 3.20 8.41 -2.38
C ASP A 89 3.26 7.71 -1.01
N VAL A 90 4.31 7.99 -0.25
CA VAL A 90 4.49 7.59 1.15
C VAL A 90 4.66 8.90 1.93
N GLU A 91 3.59 9.33 2.59
CA GLU A 91 3.46 10.71 3.08
C GLU A 91 3.69 11.74 1.96
N ALA A 92 4.81 12.48 2.01
CA ALA A 92 5.20 13.46 1.00
C ALA A 92 6.15 12.90 -0.07
N ASP A 93 6.73 11.71 0.16
CA ASP A 93 7.78 11.12 -0.66
C ASP A 93 7.24 10.14 -1.70
N TYR A 94 8.00 9.89 -2.77
CA TYR A 94 7.50 9.15 -3.93
C TYR A 94 7.71 7.64 -3.80
N LEU A 95 6.63 6.86 -3.92
CA LEU A 95 6.71 5.43 -4.13
C LEU A 95 6.98 5.15 -5.62
N THR A 96 8.16 4.63 -5.90
CA THR A 96 8.70 4.47 -7.25
C THR A 96 8.95 3.00 -7.59
N LEU A 97 8.53 2.59 -8.79
CA LEU A 97 9.00 1.37 -9.45
C LEU A 97 10.26 1.67 -10.24
N GLU A 98 11.39 1.11 -9.82
CA GLU A 98 12.66 1.26 -10.52
C GLU A 98 12.73 0.34 -11.74
N THR A 99 13.06 0.89 -12.92
CA THR A 99 13.12 0.09 -14.15
C THR A 99 14.34 -0.84 -14.24
N PRO A 100 15.55 -0.46 -13.77
CA PRO A 100 16.71 -1.35 -13.85
C PRO A 100 16.60 -2.60 -12.97
N SER A 101 16.00 -2.46 -11.79
CA SER A 101 15.95 -3.50 -10.76
C SER A 101 14.58 -4.19 -10.67
N GLY A 102 13.50 -3.50 -11.08
CA GLY A 102 12.12 -3.92 -10.83
C GLY A 102 11.69 -3.74 -9.37
N GLU A 103 12.54 -3.16 -8.51
CA GLU A 103 12.25 -2.94 -7.10
C GLU A 103 11.31 -1.75 -6.89
N LEU A 104 10.58 -1.80 -5.78
CA LEU A 104 9.74 -0.72 -5.28
C LEU A 104 10.48 -0.01 -4.16
N VAL A 105 10.59 1.30 -4.27
CA VAL A 105 11.38 2.14 -3.36
C VAL A 105 10.66 3.43 -3.01
N VAL A 106 10.97 4.01 -1.86
CA VAL A 106 10.61 5.39 -1.52
C VAL A 106 11.80 6.29 -1.81
N ARG A 107 11.56 7.35 -2.57
CA ARG A 107 12.53 8.40 -2.89
C ARG A 107 12.06 9.73 -2.32
N ASP A 108 13.02 10.49 -1.78
CA ASP A 108 12.76 11.82 -1.25
C ASP A 108 12.19 12.72 -2.35
N HIS A 109 11.08 13.40 -2.06
CA HIS A 109 10.44 14.28 -3.03
C HIS A 109 11.28 15.53 -3.34
N ALA A 110 12.12 15.97 -2.40
CA ALA A 110 13.02 17.12 -2.55
C ALA A 110 14.35 16.73 -3.20
N ASP A 111 14.77 15.47 -3.07
CA ASP A 111 15.97 14.91 -3.71
C ASP A 111 15.68 13.52 -4.31
N PRO A 112 15.22 13.45 -5.58
CA PRO A 112 14.85 12.19 -6.22
C PRO A 112 15.98 11.14 -6.30
N ASP A 113 17.25 11.53 -6.14
CA ASP A 113 18.38 10.59 -6.10
C ASP A 113 18.54 9.93 -4.72
N HIS A 114 18.00 10.54 -3.66
CA HIS A 114 18.03 10.02 -2.30
C HIS A 114 17.01 8.89 -2.10
N LEU A 115 17.52 7.66 -1.96
CA LEU A 115 16.74 6.48 -1.59
C LEU A 115 16.50 6.47 -0.07
N ILE A 116 15.23 6.54 0.34
CA ILE A 116 14.84 6.48 1.76
C ILE A 116 14.65 5.02 2.20
N TRP A 117 13.78 4.29 1.49
CA TRP A 117 13.46 2.90 1.82
C TRP A 117 13.35 2.02 0.57
N LYS A 118 13.68 0.74 0.74
CA LYS A 118 13.24 -0.33 -0.16
C LYS A 118 11.96 -0.93 0.38
N CYS A 119 10.94 -1.03 -0.46
CA CYS A 119 9.60 -1.51 -0.08
C CYS A 119 9.38 -2.96 -0.48
N ALA A 120 9.72 -3.34 -1.72
CA ALA A 120 9.52 -4.70 -2.20
C ALA A 120 10.38 -5.01 -3.42
N ARG A 121 10.61 -6.30 -3.69
CA ARG A 121 11.38 -6.77 -4.85
C ARG A 121 10.67 -6.66 -6.21
N ASN A 122 9.34 -6.48 -6.22
CA ASN A 122 8.49 -6.29 -7.39
C ASN A 122 7.05 -5.95 -6.97
N GLY A 123 6.19 -5.63 -7.94
CA GLY A 123 4.80 -5.23 -7.71
C GLY A 123 3.99 -6.29 -6.98
N ALA A 124 4.11 -7.55 -7.41
CA ALA A 124 3.40 -8.66 -6.77
C ALA A 124 3.78 -8.86 -5.29
N SER A 125 5.03 -8.57 -4.92
CA SER A 125 5.52 -8.58 -3.54
C SER A 125 5.06 -7.36 -2.75
N LEU A 126 5.03 -6.17 -3.36
CA LEU A 126 4.50 -4.96 -2.73
C LEU A 126 3.03 -5.14 -2.35
N LEU A 127 2.19 -5.54 -3.31
CA LEU A 127 0.75 -5.72 -3.07
C LEU A 127 0.50 -6.76 -1.96
N ALA A 128 1.26 -7.87 -1.97
CA ALA A 128 1.13 -8.89 -0.94
C ALA A 128 1.43 -8.36 0.47
N ALA A 129 2.50 -7.59 0.61
CA ALA A 129 2.89 -7.04 1.91
C ALA A 129 1.93 -5.92 2.35
N LEU A 130 1.48 -5.07 1.43
CA LEU A 130 0.51 -4.03 1.74
C LEU A 130 -0.86 -4.59 2.13
N SER A 131 -1.28 -5.75 1.61
CA SER A 131 -2.49 -6.42 2.11
C SER A 131 -2.39 -6.83 3.57
N ILE A 132 -1.23 -7.37 3.98
CA ILE A 132 -0.98 -7.77 5.37
C ILE A 132 -0.92 -6.54 6.27
N ALA A 133 -0.23 -5.48 5.82
CA ALA A 133 -0.20 -4.21 6.52
C ALA A 133 -1.61 -3.61 6.66
N GLY A 134 -2.42 -3.65 5.60
CA GLY A 134 -3.80 -3.16 5.62
C GLY A 134 -4.69 -3.91 6.61
N GLU A 135 -4.55 -5.22 6.72
CA GLU A 135 -5.25 -6.04 7.72
C GLU A 135 -4.89 -5.63 9.15
N TYR A 136 -3.59 -5.51 9.43
CA TYR A 136 -3.11 -5.07 10.74
C TYR A 136 -3.59 -3.65 11.08
N LEU A 137 -3.41 -2.70 10.16
CA LEU A 137 -3.76 -1.30 10.36
C LEU A 137 -5.28 -1.12 10.49
N GLY A 138 -6.08 -1.86 9.71
CA GLY A 138 -7.54 -1.90 9.85
C GLY A 138 -7.96 -2.37 11.23
N ALA A 139 -7.33 -3.41 11.78
CA ALA A 139 -7.60 -3.85 13.16
C ALA A 139 -7.22 -2.77 14.20
N CYS A 140 -6.11 -2.05 13.98
CA CYS A 140 -5.65 -0.96 14.86
C CYS A 140 -6.63 0.21 14.93
N MET A 141 -7.46 0.41 13.91
CA MET A 141 -8.48 1.46 13.92
C MET A 141 -9.55 1.24 14.99
N ILE A 142 -9.77 -0.01 15.41
CA ILE A 142 -10.80 -0.36 16.40
C ILE A 142 -10.20 -0.65 17.77
N VAL A 143 -9.07 -1.36 17.79
CA VAL A 143 -8.39 -1.76 19.03
C VAL A 143 -6.90 -1.54 18.86
N ASP A 144 -6.25 -0.89 19.83
CA ASP A 144 -4.80 -0.75 19.83
C ASP A 144 -4.10 -2.13 19.83
N GLN A 145 -3.27 -2.37 18.81
CA GLN A 145 -2.47 -3.59 18.65
C GLN A 145 -0.97 -3.33 18.80
N ALA A 146 -0.54 -2.15 19.27
CA ALA A 146 0.86 -1.85 19.46
C ALA A 146 1.50 -2.80 20.50
N GLY A 147 2.69 -3.32 20.18
CA GLY A 147 3.44 -4.22 21.05
C GLY A 147 2.87 -5.63 21.20
N THR A 148 1.78 -5.97 20.49
CA THR A 148 1.18 -7.31 20.55
C THR A 148 1.93 -8.31 19.65
N ALA A 149 1.68 -9.60 19.88
CA ALA A 149 2.17 -10.65 19.00
C ALA A 149 1.66 -10.49 17.55
N PHE A 150 0.47 -9.90 17.38
CA PHE A 150 -0.12 -9.66 16.08
C PHE A 150 0.69 -8.62 15.26
N GLN A 151 1.16 -7.54 15.89
CA GLN A 151 2.05 -6.58 15.23
C GLN A 151 3.37 -7.24 14.77
N GLN A 152 3.98 -8.05 15.64
CA GLN A 152 5.24 -8.73 15.33
C GLN A 152 5.08 -9.77 14.22
N GLU A 153 3.96 -10.48 14.19
CA GLU A 153 3.61 -11.42 13.13
C GLU A 153 3.35 -10.71 11.80
N ALA A 154 2.57 -9.62 11.82
CA ALA A 154 2.32 -8.79 10.65
C ALA A 154 3.63 -8.26 10.05
N LEU A 155 4.54 -7.73 10.87
CA LEU A 155 5.86 -7.30 10.42
C LEU A 155 6.62 -8.44 9.76
N LYS A 156 6.75 -9.58 10.45
CA LYS A 156 7.49 -10.75 9.96
C LYS A 156 6.96 -11.21 8.60
N ASP A 157 5.64 -11.24 8.43
CA ASP A 157 5.01 -11.70 7.20
C ASP A 157 5.13 -10.66 6.08
N CYS A 158 4.94 -9.38 6.36
CA CYS A 158 5.23 -8.28 5.43
C CYS A 158 6.66 -8.39 4.87
N VAL A 159 7.67 -8.48 5.75
CA VAL A 159 9.08 -8.60 5.35
C VAL A 159 9.32 -9.84 4.51
N LYS A 160 8.72 -10.98 4.87
CA LYS A 160 8.85 -12.23 4.13
C LYS A 160 8.30 -12.11 2.72
N VAL A 161 7.09 -11.58 2.54
CA VAL A 161 6.44 -11.51 1.21
C VAL A 161 6.97 -10.36 0.35
N ALA A 162 7.47 -9.29 0.97
CA ALA A 162 8.14 -8.18 0.30
C ALA A 162 9.45 -8.60 -0.40
N GLY A 163 10.10 -9.67 0.09
CA GLY A 163 11.31 -10.23 -0.51
C GLY A 163 12.46 -10.44 0.47
N GLY A 164 12.25 -10.25 1.77
CA GLY A 164 13.22 -10.51 2.83
C GLY A 164 13.66 -9.26 3.59
N ARG A 165 14.66 -9.44 4.46
CA ARG A 165 15.07 -8.47 5.49
C ARG A 165 15.44 -7.08 4.96
N THR A 166 15.93 -6.99 3.73
CA THR A 166 16.31 -5.71 3.11
C THR A 166 15.14 -4.71 3.04
N TYR A 167 13.90 -5.20 2.98
CA TYR A 167 12.70 -4.38 2.93
C TYR A 167 12.11 -4.08 4.33
N GLY A 168 12.75 -4.57 5.40
CA GLY A 168 12.20 -4.55 6.75
C GLY A 168 11.93 -3.16 7.32
N ARG A 169 12.87 -2.23 7.13
CA ARG A 169 12.76 -0.87 7.68
C ARG A 169 11.52 -0.11 7.23
N PHE A 170 11.07 -0.35 6.00
CA PHE A 170 9.84 0.24 5.49
C PHE A 170 8.62 -0.23 6.28
N TYR A 171 8.53 -1.54 6.56
CA TYR A 171 7.41 -2.12 7.30
C TYR A 171 7.50 -1.91 8.81
N GLU A 172 8.70 -1.82 9.38
CA GLU A 172 8.89 -1.38 10.76
C GLU A 172 8.28 0.02 10.96
N MET A 173 8.61 0.94 10.05
CA MET A 173 8.06 2.29 10.03
C MET A 173 6.54 2.27 9.79
N LEU A 174 6.05 1.58 8.75
CA LEU A 174 4.63 1.56 8.38
C LEU A 174 3.72 0.98 9.48
N LEU A 175 4.22 0.00 10.24
CA LEU A 175 3.45 -0.69 11.28
C LEU A 175 3.73 -0.15 12.69
N GLY A 176 4.61 0.85 12.84
CA GLY A 176 4.97 1.44 14.13
C GLY A 176 5.73 0.48 15.05
N VAL A 177 6.64 -0.34 14.51
CA VAL A 177 7.50 -1.24 15.29
C VAL A 177 8.83 -0.55 15.60
N GLY A 178 9.16 -0.46 16.89
CA GLY A 178 10.41 0.12 17.41
C GLY A 178 11.08 -0.76 18.46
#